data_AF-A0A0S2FHW8-F1
#
_entry.id   AF-A0A0S2FHW8-F1
#
_cell.length_a   1.000
_cell.length_b   1.000
_cell.length_c   1.000
_cell.angle_alpha   90.00
_cell.angle_beta   90.00
_cell.angle_gamma   90.00
#
_symmetry.space_group_name_H-M   'P 1'
#
loop_
_entity.id
_entity.type
_entity.pdbx_description
1 polymer ?
#
loop_
_entity_poly.entity_id
_entity_poly.type
_entity_poly.pdbx_seq_one_letter_code
_entity_poly.pdbx_strand_id
1 'polypeptide(L)'
;MTLRTGVASDHYDFLHQLETALCSEGHAWGLLHAGAGNGTLTGADGAAGGYRGGFGSVAEAFTLTALDAERFQVVGALAGDLGVAIIGRPFEHERLRFRINAGSAPFVAGDRFTLNTSPAWTLVRRYGCRNTSFRTTNLTNPASVFDNRVDSWGSRPVADLPAQATIEMIGPTSVKAVTLGIGDSGARGPAAFELQRSDDGAAWGRVQAWVSQTWPTAKMRRSYPVSGTVPAARYWRVVITATAGADPLEINDVSFHADLNADFELEDRAQWIVQAPGLDGQKAIFIGAELYEDSARAAYNLNWYGFRSHNPLRSLRTQVNVSGLRCLPLRYGPFAYWLAINGQRVLIVARVGTVYVSAYLGYINAYEPPSLHEYPLAIGACGSTETLTPDATDANFRSFFDPGRYGLVVKYPDNVWRIHANRYASGANEYGDSETPGKVYPSAMSTSGDRAYLRENLDGSSPVLPLILGSSNPRHSLGEFDGCGWTTGFSTASESRIDQDGSAWMAFQNAFRISPDNYFALKLD
;
A
#
# COMPACT_ATOMS: atom_id res chain seq x y z
N MET A 1 14.70 11.53 3.35
CA MET A 1 13.45 10.87 3.81
C MET A 1 13.79 9.45 4.21
N THR A 2 12.91 8.71 4.92
CA THR A 2 13.17 7.28 5.19
C THR A 2 13.17 6.50 3.87
N LEU A 3 14.29 5.86 3.54
CA LEU A 3 14.36 4.90 2.44
C LEU A 3 14.44 3.45 2.93
N ARG A 4 13.75 2.55 2.21
CA ARG A 4 13.88 1.11 2.36
C ARG A 4 14.07 0.46 1.01
N THR A 5 14.97 -0.51 0.91
CA THR A 5 15.13 -1.35 -0.27
C THR A 5 15.10 -2.80 0.15
N GLY A 6 14.67 -3.68 -0.74
CA GLY A 6 14.57 -5.09 -0.41
C GLY A 6 14.21 -5.95 -1.61
N VAL A 7 14.07 -7.24 -1.35
CA VAL A 7 13.57 -8.23 -2.29
C VAL A 7 12.40 -8.92 -1.62
N ALA A 8 11.23 -8.86 -2.24
CA ALA A 8 10.08 -9.64 -1.81
C ALA A 8 10.09 -10.99 -2.50
N SER A 9 9.64 -12.05 -1.83
CA SER A 9 9.47 -13.38 -2.45
C SER A 9 8.27 -13.45 -3.39
N ASP A 10 7.23 -12.66 -3.11
CA ASP A 10 6.04 -12.45 -3.93
C ASP A 10 5.31 -11.16 -3.50
N HIS A 11 4.16 -10.87 -4.14
CA HIS A 11 3.34 -9.69 -3.85
C HIS A 11 2.70 -9.69 -2.45
N TYR A 12 2.47 -10.85 -1.85
CA TYR A 12 1.90 -10.94 -0.50
C TYR A 12 2.96 -10.72 0.58
N ASP A 13 4.16 -11.29 0.39
CA ASP A 13 5.34 -10.98 1.19
C ASP A 13 5.68 -9.48 1.10
N PHE A 14 5.62 -8.90 -0.10
CA PHE A 14 5.80 -7.45 -0.26
C PHE A 14 4.81 -6.63 0.57
N LEU A 15 3.53 -7.02 0.64
CA LEU A 15 2.55 -6.35 1.51
C LEU A 15 2.95 -6.42 2.99
N HIS A 16 3.54 -7.53 3.45
CA HIS A 16 4.03 -7.67 4.82
C HIS A 16 5.27 -6.80 5.09
N GLN A 17 6.23 -6.78 4.16
CA GLN A 17 7.41 -5.93 4.27
C GLN A 17 7.06 -4.44 4.21
N LEU A 18 6.10 -4.05 3.35
CA LEU A 18 5.57 -2.69 3.28
C LEU A 18 4.89 -2.28 4.59
N GLU A 19 4.01 -3.12 5.13
CA GLU A 19 3.36 -2.86 6.42
C GLU A 19 4.40 -2.67 7.53
N THR A 20 5.38 -3.56 7.62
CA THR A 20 6.47 -3.46 8.60
C THR A 20 7.24 -2.15 8.44
N ALA A 21 7.59 -1.80 7.20
CA ALA A 21 8.28 -0.55 6.91
C ALA A 21 7.47 0.67 7.32
N LEU A 22 6.16 0.69 7.13
CA LEU A 22 5.30 1.83 7.47
C LEU A 22 4.98 1.92 8.97
N CYS A 23 4.73 0.78 9.62
CA CYS A 23 4.04 0.72 10.91
C CYS A 23 4.92 0.34 12.12
N SER A 24 6.14 -0.15 11.91
CA SER A 24 6.99 -0.60 13.03
C SER A 24 7.80 0.51 13.72
N GLU A 25 8.10 1.59 13.00
CA GLU A 25 8.92 2.70 13.48
C GLU A 25 8.56 4.02 12.78
N GLY A 26 9.02 5.13 13.36
CA GLY A 26 8.78 6.46 12.81
C GLY A 26 9.62 6.79 11.57
N HIS A 27 9.23 7.86 10.88
CA HIS A 27 9.85 8.26 9.62
C HIS A 27 10.56 9.59 9.71
N ALA A 28 11.76 9.66 9.14
CA ALA A 28 12.57 10.88 9.12
C ALA A 28 12.55 11.58 7.76
N TRP A 29 12.71 12.90 7.75
CA TRP A 29 12.65 13.71 6.53
C TRP A 29 13.32 15.08 6.73
N GLY A 30 13.54 15.79 5.62
CA GLY A 30 14.06 17.16 5.64
C GLY A 30 15.50 17.26 6.15
N LEU A 31 16.36 16.30 5.80
CA LEU A 31 17.78 16.36 6.13
C LEU A 31 18.43 17.57 5.44
N LEU A 32 19.11 18.38 6.24
CA LEU A 32 19.93 19.49 5.79
C LEU A 32 21.28 19.41 6.48
N HIS A 33 22.32 19.83 5.76
CA HIS A 33 23.68 19.96 6.28
C HIS A 33 24.12 21.42 6.18
N ALA A 34 24.81 21.90 7.21
CA ALA A 34 25.48 23.21 7.20
C ALA A 34 26.81 23.09 7.95
N GLY A 35 27.91 23.44 7.30
CA GLY A 35 29.24 23.28 7.87
C GLY A 35 30.35 23.25 6.82
N ALA A 36 31.59 23.14 7.29
CA ALA A 36 32.78 23.03 6.44
C ALA A 36 33.08 21.59 6.01
N GLY A 37 32.77 20.60 6.86
CA GLY A 37 32.90 19.19 6.51
C GLY A 37 31.92 18.78 5.40
N ASN A 38 32.26 17.73 4.65
CA ASN A 38 31.43 17.24 3.55
C ASN A 38 31.04 15.76 3.69
N GLY A 39 31.03 15.27 4.93
CA GLY A 39 30.51 13.94 5.23
C GLY A 39 28.99 13.87 5.09
N THR A 40 28.44 12.67 5.25
CA THR A 40 27.02 12.39 4.99
C THR A 40 26.33 11.76 6.20
N LEU A 41 25.00 11.89 6.25
CA LEU A 41 24.15 11.18 7.20
C LEU A 41 23.33 10.14 6.43
N THR A 42 23.50 8.88 6.82
CA THR A 42 22.89 7.70 6.17
C THR A 42 22.05 6.91 7.16
N GLY A 43 21.43 5.82 6.71
CA GLY A 43 20.88 4.82 7.61
C GLY A 43 21.92 4.22 8.52
N ALA A 44 21.47 3.65 9.64
CA ALA A 44 22.33 2.97 10.62
C ALA A 44 23.17 1.84 9.99
N ASP A 45 22.66 1.22 8.92
CA ASP A 45 23.33 0.23 8.08
C ASP A 45 24.37 0.82 7.10
N GLY A 46 24.42 2.14 6.96
CA GLY A 46 25.27 2.86 6.01
C GLY A 46 24.60 3.16 4.67
N ALA A 47 23.36 2.74 4.43
CA ALA A 47 22.67 2.99 3.17
C ALA A 47 22.21 4.45 3.05
N ALA A 48 22.42 5.07 1.89
CA ALA A 48 21.93 6.43 1.61
C ALA A 48 20.43 6.54 1.85
N GLY A 49 19.97 7.63 2.46
CA GLY A 49 18.56 7.85 2.80
C GLY A 49 17.96 6.93 3.87
N GLY A 50 18.67 5.91 4.37
CA GLY A 50 18.12 4.94 5.34
C GLY A 50 17.95 5.47 6.77
N TYR A 51 18.18 6.77 7.00
CA TYR A 51 18.00 7.41 8.30
C TYR A 51 16.51 7.56 8.60
N ARG A 52 16.12 7.34 9.85
CA ARG A 52 14.70 7.13 10.20
C ARG A 52 14.44 7.38 11.66
N GLY A 53 13.16 7.52 12.00
CA GLY A 53 12.73 7.47 13.39
C GLY A 53 12.91 6.08 13.99
N GLY A 54 13.00 5.99 15.32
CA GLY A 54 12.85 4.74 16.04
C GLY A 54 11.37 4.43 16.38
N PHE A 55 11.14 3.36 17.15
CA PHE A 55 9.79 2.90 17.54
C PHE A 55 9.02 3.90 18.43
N GLY A 56 9.73 4.78 19.16
CA GLY A 56 9.17 5.81 20.03
C GLY A 56 9.16 7.20 19.38
N SER A 57 9.36 7.29 18.07
CA SER A 57 9.41 8.59 17.38
C SER A 57 8.12 9.37 17.50
N VAL A 58 8.27 10.67 17.67
CA VAL A 58 7.18 11.65 17.58
C VAL A 58 7.49 12.65 16.47
N ALA A 59 6.57 13.58 16.21
CA ALA A 59 6.87 14.72 15.37
C ALA A 59 7.75 15.71 16.13
N GLU A 60 9.02 15.77 15.79
CA GLU A 60 9.98 16.73 16.34
C GLU A 60 11.17 16.96 15.40
N ALA A 61 11.88 18.07 15.63
CA ALA A 61 13.11 18.38 14.93
C ALA A 61 14.32 17.89 15.73
N PHE A 62 15.37 17.47 15.02
CA PHE A 62 16.66 17.08 15.59
C PHE A 62 17.77 17.98 15.07
N THR A 63 18.69 18.33 15.96
CA THR A 63 19.95 19.00 15.62
C THR A 63 21.11 18.12 16.08
N LEU A 64 21.96 17.74 15.14
CA LEU A 64 23.18 16.96 15.38
C LEU A 64 24.36 17.91 15.15
N THR A 65 25.08 18.28 16.21
CA THR A 65 26.16 19.27 16.14
C THR A 65 27.51 18.60 16.36
N ALA A 66 28.44 18.77 15.44
CA ALA A 66 29.81 18.31 15.58
C ALA A 66 30.45 18.96 16.81
N LEU A 67 30.95 18.12 17.72
CA LEU A 67 31.80 18.53 18.84
C LEU A 67 33.26 18.64 18.39
N ASP A 68 33.65 17.77 17.45
CA ASP A 68 34.95 17.70 16.80
C ASP A 68 34.81 16.94 15.47
N ALA A 69 35.94 16.55 14.88
CA ALA A 69 35.97 15.83 13.60
C ALA A 69 35.39 14.41 13.63
N GLU A 70 35.10 13.84 14.80
CA GLU A 70 34.66 12.43 14.96
C GLU A 70 33.35 12.27 15.73
N ARG A 71 32.90 13.29 16.46
CA ARG A 71 31.79 13.19 17.41
C ARG A 71 30.73 14.25 17.19
N PHE A 72 29.46 13.85 17.27
CA PHE A 72 28.30 14.73 17.14
C PHE A 72 27.38 14.61 18.36
N GLN A 73 27.06 15.73 18.98
CA GLN A 73 26.00 15.80 20.00
C GLN A 73 24.63 15.74 19.32
N VAL A 74 23.75 14.85 19.76
CA VAL A 74 22.40 14.65 19.21
C VAL A 74 21.37 15.24 20.17
N VAL A 75 20.57 16.19 19.69
CA VAL A 75 19.52 16.85 20.49
C VAL A 75 18.20 16.86 19.72
N GLY A 76 17.15 16.31 20.33
CA GLY A 76 15.77 16.44 19.87
C GLY A 76 15.07 17.63 20.52
N ALA A 77 14.23 18.32 19.77
CA ALA A 77 13.51 19.50 20.26
C ALA A 77 12.55 19.17 21.43
N LEU A 78 12.02 17.96 21.47
CA LEU A 78 11.17 17.46 22.56
C LEU A 78 11.89 16.44 23.43
N ALA A 79 12.66 15.54 22.81
CA ALA A 79 13.36 14.48 23.50
C ALA A 79 14.60 14.95 24.31
N GLY A 80 15.10 16.17 24.06
CA GLY A 80 16.27 16.71 24.74
C GLY A 80 17.58 16.11 24.24
N ASP A 81 18.55 15.93 25.12
CA ASP A 81 19.84 15.30 24.81
C ASP A 81 19.69 13.78 24.67
N LEU A 82 20.07 13.22 23.51
CA LEU A 82 20.04 11.78 23.23
C LEU A 82 21.43 11.13 23.31
N GLY A 83 22.48 11.90 23.58
CA GLY A 83 23.86 11.48 23.64
C GLY A 83 24.69 11.83 22.40
N VAL A 84 25.88 11.25 22.34
CA VAL A 84 26.90 11.56 21.33
C VAL A 84 26.98 10.45 20.28
N ALA A 85 26.76 10.79 19.01
CA ALA A 85 27.03 9.94 17.87
C ALA A 85 28.52 9.99 17.49
N ILE A 86 29.05 8.84 17.04
CA ILE A 86 30.44 8.70 16.61
C ILE A 86 30.43 8.41 15.10
N ILE A 87 31.28 9.11 14.35
CA ILE A 87 31.42 8.89 12.91
C ILE A 87 31.77 7.43 12.61
N GLY A 88 31.14 6.88 11.56
CA GLY A 88 31.33 5.51 11.10
C GLY A 88 30.63 4.46 11.96
N ARG A 89 29.89 4.86 13.01
CA ARG A 89 29.12 3.93 13.85
C ARG A 89 27.62 4.19 13.74
N PRO A 90 26.78 3.15 13.83
CA PRO A 90 25.34 3.33 13.96
C PRO A 90 25.02 4.06 15.27
N PHE A 91 24.14 5.04 15.17
CA PHE A 91 23.43 5.63 16.30
C PHE A 91 22.03 5.01 16.35
N GLU A 92 21.72 4.30 17.44
CA GLU A 92 20.46 3.59 17.63
C GLU A 92 19.76 4.13 18.88
N HIS A 93 18.62 4.79 18.69
CA HIS A 93 17.80 5.32 19.77
C HIS A 93 16.31 5.10 19.47
N GLU A 94 15.46 5.13 20.49
CA GLU A 94 14.00 4.96 20.31
C GLU A 94 13.37 6.09 19.48
N ARG A 95 14.01 7.26 19.42
CA ARG A 95 13.55 8.45 18.69
C ARG A 95 14.15 8.60 17.30
N LEU A 96 15.40 8.18 17.11
CA LEU A 96 16.14 8.45 15.87
C LEU A 96 17.24 7.41 15.65
N ARG A 97 17.41 6.99 14.39
CA ARG A 97 18.39 5.99 13.95
C ARG A 97 19.11 6.44 12.69
N PHE A 98 20.43 6.48 12.72
CA PHE A 98 21.25 6.94 11.60
C PHE A 98 22.72 6.51 11.74
N ARG A 99 23.55 6.88 10.77
CA ARG A 99 25.01 6.84 10.84
C ARG A 99 25.58 8.09 10.17
N ILE A 100 26.60 8.71 10.77
CA ILE A 100 27.36 9.80 10.13
C ILE A 100 28.62 9.20 9.52
N ASN A 101 28.92 9.54 8.28
CA ASN A 101 30.11 9.08 7.57
C ASN A 101 31.05 10.26 7.31
N ALA A 102 32.36 10.03 7.43
CA ALA A 102 33.36 11.01 7.09
C ALA A 102 33.32 11.31 5.58
N GLY A 103 33.55 12.57 5.23
CA GLY A 103 33.81 13.00 3.85
C GLY A 103 35.29 13.21 3.58
N SER A 104 35.63 13.77 2.41
CA SER A 104 37.00 14.15 2.07
C SER A 104 37.50 15.39 2.81
N ALA A 105 36.58 16.29 3.20
CA ALA A 105 36.83 17.38 4.13
C ALA A 105 36.29 16.97 5.51
N PRO A 106 37.14 16.97 6.56
CA PRO A 106 36.72 16.57 7.90
C PRO A 106 35.71 17.56 8.46
N PHE A 107 34.83 17.07 9.32
CA PHE A 107 33.94 17.94 10.10
C PHE A 107 34.74 18.79 11.10
N VAL A 108 34.21 19.96 11.43
CA VAL A 108 34.74 20.83 12.47
C VAL A 108 33.66 21.14 13.51
N ALA A 109 34.07 21.52 14.72
CA ALA A 109 33.14 21.87 15.78
C ALA A 109 32.15 22.95 15.31
N GLY A 110 30.85 22.68 15.46
CA GLY A 110 29.76 23.55 14.99
C GLY A 110 29.14 23.16 13.65
N ASP A 111 29.75 22.26 12.86
CA ASP A 111 29.09 21.65 11.71
C ASP A 111 27.81 20.93 12.17
N ARG A 112 26.74 20.98 11.37
CA ARG A 112 25.45 20.47 11.81
C ARG A 112 24.67 19.74 10.73
N PHE A 113 23.98 18.68 11.16
CA PHE A 113 22.84 18.12 10.46
C PHE A 113 21.55 18.49 11.18
N THR A 114 20.52 18.83 10.44
CA THR A 114 19.15 18.98 10.97
C THR A 114 18.20 18.10 10.18
N LEU A 115 17.25 17.47 10.87
CA LEU A 115 16.20 16.65 10.26
C LEU A 115 14.97 16.64 11.15
N ASN A 116 13.85 16.14 10.64
CA ASN A 116 12.62 15.97 11.38
C ASN A 116 12.21 14.50 11.41
N THR A 117 11.45 14.11 12.43
CA THR A 117 10.77 12.80 12.49
C THR A 117 9.26 12.95 12.50
N SER A 118 8.58 11.84 12.31
CA SER A 118 7.13 11.66 12.49
C SER A 118 6.90 10.28 13.12
N PRO A 119 5.75 10.05 13.78
CA PRO A 119 5.38 8.74 14.30
C PRO A 119 5.33 7.65 13.21
N ALA A 120 5.26 6.39 13.63
CA ALA A 120 4.93 5.30 12.73
C ALA A 120 3.51 5.48 12.15
N TRP A 121 3.26 4.89 10.98
CA TRP A 121 1.90 4.78 10.47
C TRP A 121 1.12 3.74 11.27
N THR A 122 -0.20 3.86 11.30
CA THR A 122 -1.05 2.92 12.04
C THR A 122 -1.73 1.96 11.08
N LEU A 123 -1.63 0.65 11.35
CA LEU A 123 -2.44 -0.36 10.68
C LEU A 123 -3.89 -0.29 11.19
N VAL A 124 -4.84 -0.11 10.28
CA VAL A 124 -6.27 0.04 10.60
C VAL A 124 -7.08 -1.19 10.17
N ARG A 125 -6.65 -1.87 9.11
CA ARG A 125 -7.29 -3.08 8.59
C ARG A 125 -6.26 -4.02 7.96
N ARG A 126 -6.36 -5.32 8.28
CA ARG A 126 -5.63 -6.41 7.60
C ARG A 126 -6.38 -7.73 7.74
N TYR A 127 -7.37 -7.96 6.89
CA TYR A 127 -8.16 -9.20 6.89
C TYR A 127 -8.81 -9.41 5.52
N GLY A 128 -9.54 -10.52 5.36
CA GLY A 128 -10.06 -10.96 4.07
C GLY A 128 -9.23 -12.10 3.49
N CYS A 129 -9.83 -12.94 2.64
CA CYS A 129 -9.12 -14.05 1.99
C CYS A 129 -8.44 -13.58 0.69
N ARG A 130 -7.25 -14.11 0.41
CA ARG A 130 -6.44 -13.73 -0.78
C ARG A 130 -7.14 -14.08 -2.09
N ASN A 131 -7.65 -15.31 -2.17
CA ASN A 131 -8.38 -15.84 -3.30
C ASN A 131 -9.21 -17.05 -2.86
N THR A 132 -9.91 -17.70 -3.80
CA THR A 132 -10.79 -18.85 -3.54
C THR A 132 -10.08 -20.06 -2.95
N SER A 133 -8.76 -20.24 -3.14
CA SER A 133 -7.98 -21.34 -2.56
C SER A 133 -7.82 -21.23 -1.04
N PHE A 134 -8.02 -20.02 -0.48
CA PHE A 134 -8.01 -19.77 0.96
C PHE A 134 -9.40 -19.92 1.59
N ARG A 135 -10.36 -20.40 0.82
CA ARG A 135 -11.69 -20.82 1.26
C ARG A 135 -11.81 -22.31 0.97
N THR A 136 -11.72 -23.14 2.00
CA THR A 136 -11.70 -24.62 1.83
C THR A 136 -12.91 -25.26 2.49
N THR A 137 -13.39 -26.33 1.90
CA THR A 137 -14.52 -27.09 2.42
C THR A 137 -14.42 -28.55 2.00
N ASN A 138 -15.02 -29.43 2.80
CA ASN A 138 -15.16 -30.86 2.47
C ASN A 138 -16.58 -31.20 1.95
N LEU A 139 -17.42 -30.19 1.68
CA LEU A 139 -18.64 -30.37 0.90
C LEU A 139 -18.31 -30.48 -0.59
N THR A 140 -19.22 -31.07 -1.37
CA THR A 140 -19.16 -30.98 -2.83
C THR A 140 -19.30 -29.52 -3.28
N ASN A 141 -18.94 -29.22 -4.54
CA ASN A 141 -19.03 -27.88 -5.12
C ASN A 141 -18.50 -26.74 -4.21
N PRO A 142 -17.19 -26.73 -3.83
CA PRO A 142 -16.65 -25.76 -2.89
C PRO A 142 -16.96 -24.28 -3.20
N ALA A 143 -17.01 -23.91 -4.48
CA ALA A 143 -17.34 -22.55 -4.89
C ALA A 143 -18.74 -22.12 -4.43
N SER A 144 -19.72 -23.02 -4.50
CA SER A 144 -21.12 -22.79 -4.09
C SER A 144 -21.31 -22.58 -2.60
N VAL A 145 -20.31 -22.88 -1.78
CA VAL A 145 -20.37 -22.65 -0.32
C VAL A 145 -20.03 -21.19 0.02
N PHE A 146 -19.34 -20.47 -0.86
CA PHE A 146 -18.81 -19.12 -0.62
C PHE A 146 -19.13 -18.13 -1.75
N ASP A 147 -20.10 -18.43 -2.62
CA ASP A 147 -20.46 -17.59 -3.76
C ASP A 147 -21.54 -16.54 -3.44
N ASN A 148 -22.04 -16.54 -2.20
CA ASN A 148 -23.13 -15.67 -1.75
C ASN A 148 -24.39 -15.83 -2.63
N ARG A 149 -24.65 -17.03 -3.18
CA ARG A 149 -25.86 -17.32 -3.95
C ARG A 149 -26.80 -18.25 -3.20
N VAL A 150 -28.03 -18.38 -3.70
CA VAL A 150 -29.07 -19.23 -3.07
C VAL A 150 -29.51 -20.39 -3.95
N ASP A 151 -29.08 -20.38 -5.21
CA ASP A 151 -29.47 -21.31 -6.27
C ASP A 151 -28.39 -22.36 -6.59
N SER A 152 -27.24 -22.29 -5.92
CA SER A 152 -26.16 -23.28 -5.99
C SER A 152 -25.88 -23.81 -4.57
N TRP A 153 -25.39 -25.04 -4.42
CA TRP A 153 -25.05 -25.56 -3.09
C TRP A 153 -23.97 -26.64 -3.15
N GLY A 154 -23.27 -26.77 -2.02
CA GLY A 154 -22.45 -27.92 -1.69
C GLY A 154 -23.22 -28.91 -0.82
N SER A 155 -22.91 -30.19 -0.97
CA SER A 155 -23.55 -31.27 -0.22
C SER A 155 -22.53 -32.17 0.47
N ARG A 156 -22.95 -32.83 1.55
CA ARG A 156 -22.17 -33.89 2.20
C ARG A 156 -23.11 -34.95 2.76
N PRO A 157 -22.89 -36.25 2.50
CA PRO A 157 -23.68 -37.31 3.12
C PRO A 157 -23.61 -37.21 4.64
N VAL A 158 -24.73 -37.50 5.31
CA VAL A 158 -24.81 -37.49 6.78
C VAL A 158 -23.82 -38.48 7.40
N ALA A 159 -23.59 -39.61 6.73
CA ALA A 159 -22.62 -40.63 7.16
C ALA A 159 -21.17 -40.11 7.17
N ASP A 160 -20.86 -39.06 6.42
CA ASP A 160 -19.52 -38.51 6.29
C ASP A 160 -19.30 -37.27 7.17
N LEU A 161 -20.28 -36.85 7.99
CA LEU A 161 -20.09 -35.72 8.90
C LEU A 161 -18.90 -35.95 9.86
N PRO A 162 -18.17 -34.90 10.26
CA PRO A 162 -18.53 -33.48 10.13
C PRO A 162 -18.27 -32.87 8.75
N ALA A 163 -19.13 -31.91 8.36
CA ALA A 163 -18.83 -31.00 7.26
C ALA A 163 -18.06 -29.79 7.80
N GLN A 164 -17.16 -29.21 7.01
CA GLN A 164 -16.41 -28.03 7.39
C GLN A 164 -16.33 -27.02 6.26
N ALA A 165 -16.40 -25.73 6.60
CA ALA A 165 -16.11 -24.61 5.72
C ALA A 165 -15.14 -23.68 6.45
N THR A 166 -13.96 -23.45 5.86
CA THR A 166 -12.79 -22.83 6.48
C THR A 166 -12.33 -21.65 5.65
N ILE A 167 -11.92 -20.58 6.33
CA ILE A 167 -11.26 -19.42 5.73
C ILE A 167 -9.89 -19.20 6.36
N GLU A 168 -8.93 -18.76 5.53
CA GLU A 168 -7.65 -18.21 5.96
C GLU A 168 -7.55 -16.75 5.50
N MET A 169 -7.39 -15.85 6.46
CA MET A 169 -7.27 -14.43 6.18
C MET A 169 -5.82 -13.96 6.06
N ILE A 170 -5.60 -12.80 5.44
CA ILE A 170 -4.27 -12.18 5.33
C ILE A 170 -3.72 -11.58 6.64
N GLY A 171 -4.54 -11.53 7.67
CA GLY A 171 -4.22 -11.08 9.02
C GLY A 171 -5.32 -11.47 10.00
N PRO A 172 -5.05 -11.45 11.32
CA PRO A 172 -6.01 -11.90 12.31
C PRO A 172 -7.14 -10.87 12.50
N THR A 173 -8.37 -11.36 12.58
CA THR A 173 -9.52 -10.55 13.04
C THR A 173 -10.52 -11.44 13.78
N SER A 174 -11.40 -10.83 14.56
CA SER A 174 -12.44 -11.52 15.32
C SER A 174 -13.68 -11.72 14.44
N VAL A 175 -14.19 -12.96 14.39
CA VAL A 175 -15.52 -13.24 13.83
C VAL A 175 -16.57 -12.97 14.90
N LYS A 176 -17.52 -12.08 14.60
CA LYS A 176 -18.64 -11.72 15.48
C LYS A 176 -19.96 -12.36 15.08
N ALA A 177 -20.07 -12.85 13.85
CA ALA A 177 -21.22 -13.64 13.43
C ALA A 177 -20.84 -14.56 12.27
N VAL A 178 -21.62 -15.61 12.10
CA VAL A 178 -21.57 -16.49 10.94
C VAL A 178 -22.94 -16.51 10.29
N THR A 179 -23.02 -16.38 8.98
CA THR A 179 -24.25 -16.66 8.22
C THR A 179 -24.15 -18.02 7.59
N LEU A 180 -25.19 -18.83 7.75
CA LEU A 180 -25.34 -20.11 7.08
C LEU A 180 -26.59 -20.07 6.22
N GLY A 181 -26.46 -20.59 5.01
CA GLY A 181 -27.58 -20.82 4.10
C GLY A 181 -27.72 -22.30 3.75
N ILE A 182 -28.94 -22.70 3.39
CA ILE A 182 -29.26 -24.10 3.05
C ILE A 182 -29.78 -24.23 1.62
N GLY A 183 -29.63 -25.42 1.04
CA GLY A 183 -30.12 -25.75 -0.30
C GLY A 183 -31.65 -25.92 -0.40
N ASP A 184 -32.08 -26.97 -1.07
CA ASP A 184 -33.46 -27.10 -1.56
C ASP A 184 -34.45 -27.72 -0.55
N SER A 185 -34.00 -28.03 0.67
CA SER A 185 -34.87 -28.57 1.71
C SER A 185 -34.46 -28.12 3.11
N GLY A 186 -35.44 -27.68 3.90
CA GLY A 186 -35.26 -27.34 5.31
C GLY A 186 -34.67 -28.47 6.16
N ALA A 187 -35.05 -29.72 5.87
CA ALA A 187 -34.56 -30.89 6.60
C ALA A 187 -33.07 -31.22 6.31
N ARG A 188 -32.53 -30.69 5.21
CA ARG A 188 -31.12 -30.86 4.81
C ARG A 188 -30.20 -29.76 5.35
N GLY A 189 -30.74 -28.80 6.08
CA GLY A 189 -29.96 -27.77 6.76
C GLY A 189 -29.21 -28.29 7.99
N PRO A 190 -28.24 -27.54 8.53
CA PRO A 190 -27.49 -27.93 9.72
C PRO A 190 -28.36 -27.79 10.98
N ALA A 191 -28.47 -28.85 11.79
CA ALA A 191 -29.13 -28.83 13.09
C ALA A 191 -28.17 -28.60 14.26
N ALA A 192 -26.91 -29.00 14.10
CA ALA A 192 -25.86 -28.73 15.07
C ALA A 192 -24.56 -28.35 14.35
N PHE A 193 -23.93 -27.27 14.80
CA PHE A 193 -22.65 -26.82 14.27
C PHE A 193 -21.92 -25.95 15.30
N GLU A 194 -20.64 -25.76 15.08
CA GLU A 194 -19.80 -24.89 15.91
C GLU A 194 -18.84 -24.04 15.09
N LEU A 195 -18.55 -22.86 15.62
CA LEU A 195 -17.48 -21.99 15.14
C LEU A 195 -16.20 -22.36 15.88
N GLN A 196 -15.13 -22.56 15.12
CA GLN A 196 -13.79 -22.77 15.65
C GLN A 196 -12.82 -21.73 15.06
N ARG A 197 -11.76 -21.45 15.82
CA ARG A 197 -10.64 -20.59 15.40
C ARG A 197 -9.31 -21.32 15.50
N SER A 198 -8.33 -20.86 14.75
CA SER A 198 -6.94 -21.32 14.85
C SER A 198 -5.98 -20.17 14.49
N ASP A 199 -4.83 -20.15 15.16
CA ASP A 199 -3.77 -19.18 14.88
C ASP A 199 -2.75 -19.72 13.85
N ASP A 200 -2.66 -21.04 13.69
CA ASP A 200 -1.67 -21.76 12.86
C ASP A 200 -2.29 -22.66 11.77
N GLY A 201 -3.62 -22.80 11.75
CA GLY A 201 -4.35 -23.69 10.85
C GLY A 201 -4.33 -25.16 11.25
N ALA A 202 -3.61 -25.53 12.32
CA ALA A 202 -3.43 -26.91 12.79
C ALA A 202 -4.13 -27.15 14.13
N ALA A 203 -3.90 -26.29 15.12
CA ALA A 203 -4.54 -26.36 16.43
C ALA A 203 -5.84 -25.56 16.41
N TRP A 204 -6.97 -26.25 16.56
CA TRP A 204 -8.30 -25.64 16.50
C TRP A 204 -8.97 -25.59 17.87
N GLY A 205 -9.42 -24.39 18.25
CA GLY A 205 -10.20 -24.16 19.46
C GLY A 205 -11.65 -23.82 19.15
N ARG A 206 -12.59 -24.44 19.89
CA ARG A 206 -14.02 -24.10 19.80
C ARG A 206 -14.29 -22.71 20.38
N VAL A 207 -15.08 -21.92 19.67
CA VAL A 207 -15.55 -20.59 20.08
C VAL A 207 -16.98 -20.66 20.60
N GLN A 208 -17.90 -21.20 19.81
CA GLN A 208 -19.31 -21.33 20.18
C GLN A 208 -19.95 -22.47 19.40
N ALA A 209 -20.98 -23.12 19.97
CA ALA A 209 -21.84 -24.04 19.20
C ALA A 209 -23.30 -23.63 19.25
N TRP A 210 -24.02 -24.01 18.21
CA TRP A 210 -25.46 -23.90 18.08
C TRP A 210 -26.01 -25.29 17.83
N VAL A 211 -27.03 -25.66 18.60
CA VAL A 211 -27.69 -26.97 18.53
C VAL A 211 -29.18 -26.78 18.31
N SER A 212 -29.87 -27.86 17.92
CA SER A 212 -31.32 -27.87 17.70
C SER A 212 -31.80 -26.79 16.71
N GLN A 213 -30.99 -26.49 15.69
CA GLN A 213 -31.36 -25.53 14.66
C GLN A 213 -32.34 -26.13 13.66
N THR A 214 -33.36 -25.37 13.31
CA THR A 214 -34.39 -25.76 12.34
C THR A 214 -34.44 -24.77 11.18
N TRP A 215 -34.91 -25.23 10.03
CA TRP A 215 -34.99 -24.45 8.80
C TRP A 215 -36.38 -24.60 8.18
N PRO A 216 -37.29 -23.64 8.39
CA PRO A 216 -38.68 -23.77 7.97
C PRO A 216 -38.89 -23.87 6.46
N THR A 217 -37.99 -23.31 5.66
CA THR A 217 -38.11 -23.24 4.19
C THR A 217 -36.78 -23.53 3.52
N ALA A 218 -36.82 -24.11 2.33
CA ALA A 218 -35.66 -24.21 1.44
C ALA A 218 -35.04 -22.82 1.16
N LYS A 219 -33.76 -22.80 0.81
CA LYS A 219 -33.00 -21.60 0.40
C LYS A 219 -32.93 -20.49 1.46
N MET A 220 -33.27 -20.81 2.70
CA MET A 220 -33.22 -19.86 3.80
C MET A 220 -31.76 -19.60 4.22
N ARG A 221 -31.48 -18.35 4.59
CA ARG A 221 -30.25 -17.96 5.30
C ARG A 221 -30.56 -17.52 6.71
N ARG A 222 -29.64 -17.81 7.63
CA ARG A 222 -29.71 -17.41 9.03
C ARG A 222 -28.34 -16.95 9.50
N SER A 223 -28.31 -15.81 10.18
CA SER A 223 -27.11 -15.28 10.82
C SER A 223 -27.11 -15.64 12.31
N TYR A 224 -25.95 -16.05 12.80
CA TYR A 224 -25.71 -16.54 14.13
C TYR A 224 -24.67 -15.64 14.81
N PRO A 225 -25.07 -14.71 15.69
CA PRO A 225 -24.13 -13.88 16.42
C PRO A 225 -23.32 -14.72 17.42
N VAL A 226 -22.04 -14.38 17.53
CA VAL A 226 -21.14 -14.94 18.53
C VAL A 226 -21.28 -14.12 19.82
N SER A 227 -21.46 -14.81 20.94
CA SER A 227 -21.64 -14.18 22.24
C SER A 227 -20.30 -13.89 22.90
N GLY A 228 -20.17 -12.70 23.49
CA GLY A 228 -18.97 -12.29 24.23
C GLY A 228 -17.82 -11.81 23.34
N THR A 229 -16.68 -11.53 23.98
CA THR A 229 -15.47 -11.08 23.30
C THR A 229 -14.72 -12.28 22.73
N VAL A 230 -14.48 -12.27 21.43
CA VAL A 230 -13.78 -13.35 20.73
C VAL A 230 -12.38 -12.89 20.34
N PRO A 231 -11.30 -13.63 20.70
CA PRO A 231 -9.95 -13.31 20.25
C PRO A 231 -9.87 -13.32 18.71
N ALA A 232 -9.08 -12.38 18.17
CA ALA A 232 -8.76 -12.37 16.76
C ALA A 232 -7.93 -13.60 16.40
N ALA A 233 -8.17 -14.16 15.21
CA ALA A 233 -7.43 -15.30 14.69
C ALA A 233 -7.33 -15.21 13.17
N ARG A 234 -6.34 -15.89 12.59
CA ARG A 234 -6.12 -15.91 11.14
C ARG A 234 -7.01 -16.95 10.44
N TYR A 235 -7.28 -18.06 11.11
CA TYR A 235 -8.06 -19.17 10.58
C TYR A 235 -9.38 -19.31 11.32
N TRP A 236 -10.45 -19.48 10.57
CA TRP A 236 -11.80 -19.70 11.10
C TRP A 236 -12.48 -20.81 10.33
N ARG A 237 -13.26 -21.63 11.02
CA ARG A 237 -14.10 -22.62 10.36
C ARG A 237 -15.42 -22.83 11.07
N VAL A 238 -16.44 -23.14 10.29
CA VAL A 238 -17.68 -23.73 10.77
C VAL A 238 -17.56 -25.24 10.64
N VAL A 239 -17.86 -25.98 11.72
CA VAL A 239 -17.91 -27.44 11.74
C VAL A 239 -19.35 -27.86 11.99
N ILE A 240 -19.98 -28.52 11.01
CA ILE A 240 -21.37 -28.97 11.06
C ILE A 240 -21.38 -30.45 11.40
N THR A 241 -22.07 -30.82 12.47
CA THR A 241 -22.04 -32.18 13.04
C THR A 241 -23.37 -32.92 12.93
N ALA A 242 -24.47 -32.24 12.58
CA ALA A 242 -25.77 -32.87 12.37
C ALA A 242 -26.64 -32.09 11.37
N THR A 243 -27.55 -32.79 10.68
CA THR A 243 -28.60 -32.19 9.83
C THR A 243 -29.95 -32.11 10.54
N ALA A 244 -30.88 -31.32 9.99
CA ALA A 244 -32.24 -31.12 10.48
C ALA A 244 -33.20 -32.29 10.17
N GLY A 245 -32.67 -33.48 9.85
CA GLY A 245 -33.45 -34.72 9.74
C GLY A 245 -33.45 -35.37 8.35
N ALA A 246 -32.75 -34.82 7.36
CA ALA A 246 -32.59 -35.44 6.04
C ALA A 246 -31.12 -35.57 5.61
N ASP A 247 -30.92 -36.40 4.58
CA ASP A 247 -29.67 -36.65 3.88
C ASP A 247 -29.80 -36.20 2.39
N PRO A 248 -28.76 -35.60 1.78
CA PRO A 248 -27.51 -35.10 2.38
C PRO A 248 -27.69 -33.80 3.18
N LEU A 249 -26.64 -33.37 3.90
CA LEU A 249 -26.49 -31.97 4.30
C LEU A 249 -26.35 -31.12 3.03
N GLU A 250 -27.02 -29.96 2.97
CA GLU A 250 -26.90 -28.99 1.88
C GLU A 250 -26.63 -27.59 2.43
N ILE A 251 -25.57 -26.94 1.92
CA ILE A 251 -25.16 -25.58 2.28
C ILE A 251 -24.96 -24.77 1.00
N ASN A 252 -25.67 -23.64 0.89
CA ASN A 252 -25.51 -22.70 -0.23
C ASN A 252 -24.73 -21.43 0.15
N ASP A 253 -24.43 -21.24 1.43
CA ASP A 253 -23.73 -20.05 1.89
C ASP A 253 -23.07 -20.28 3.26
N VAL A 254 -21.81 -19.88 3.38
CA VAL A 254 -21.09 -19.73 4.64
C VAL A 254 -20.33 -18.42 4.60
N SER A 255 -20.79 -17.46 5.39
CA SER A 255 -20.15 -16.15 5.51
C SER A 255 -19.69 -15.88 6.93
N PHE A 256 -18.53 -15.23 7.02
CA PHE A 256 -17.91 -14.83 8.28
C PHE A 256 -17.95 -13.31 8.39
N HIS A 257 -18.42 -12.79 9.53
CA HIS A 257 -18.63 -11.35 9.69
C HIS A 257 -17.80 -10.79 10.85
N ALA A 258 -17.06 -9.71 10.60
CA ALA A 258 -16.45 -8.90 11.65
C ALA A 258 -17.49 -7.97 12.33
N ASP A 259 -18.58 -7.67 11.65
CA ASP A 259 -19.76 -6.97 12.15
C ASP A 259 -20.98 -7.33 11.29
N LEU A 260 -22.16 -7.51 11.89
CA LEU A 260 -23.39 -7.85 11.13
C LEU A 260 -23.90 -6.69 10.27
N ASN A 261 -23.47 -5.46 10.56
CA ASN A 261 -23.82 -4.28 9.77
C ASN A 261 -22.75 -3.91 8.74
N ALA A 262 -21.69 -4.72 8.62
CA ALA A 262 -20.69 -4.51 7.59
C ALA A 262 -21.28 -4.83 6.20
N ASP A 263 -20.88 -4.06 5.20
CA ASP A 263 -21.28 -4.29 3.80
C ASP A 263 -20.38 -5.28 3.04
N PHE A 264 -19.59 -6.06 3.79
CA PHE A 264 -18.64 -7.04 3.28
C PHE A 264 -18.47 -8.17 4.28
N GLU A 265 -18.05 -9.32 3.76
CA GLU A 265 -17.74 -10.52 4.52
C GLU A 265 -16.23 -10.80 4.57
N LEU A 266 -15.79 -11.56 5.56
CA LEU A 266 -14.36 -11.85 5.81
C LEU A 266 -13.78 -12.91 4.88
N GLU A 267 -14.62 -13.75 4.29
CA GLU A 267 -14.20 -14.60 3.19
C GLU A 267 -13.95 -13.78 1.93
N ASP A 268 -14.57 -12.61 1.77
CA ASP A 268 -14.33 -11.74 0.63
C ASP A 268 -12.98 -11.01 0.71
N ARG A 269 -12.48 -10.61 -0.45
CA ARG A 269 -11.29 -9.81 -0.75
C ARG A 269 -10.39 -9.45 0.44
N ALA A 270 -9.14 -9.86 0.34
CA ALA A 270 -8.05 -9.38 1.18
C ALA A 270 -7.89 -7.85 1.11
N GLN A 271 -8.18 -7.18 2.23
CA GLN A 271 -8.15 -5.73 2.37
C GLN A 271 -7.13 -5.29 3.42
N TRP A 272 -6.40 -4.24 3.08
CA TRP A 272 -5.39 -3.61 3.91
C TRP A 272 -5.61 -2.09 3.96
N ILE A 273 -5.59 -1.49 5.15
CA ILE A 273 -5.73 -0.04 5.33
C ILE A 273 -4.74 0.44 6.37
N VAL A 274 -4.07 1.55 6.06
CA VAL A 274 -3.20 2.28 6.98
C VAL A 274 -3.62 3.73 7.11
N GLN A 275 -3.21 4.33 8.22
CA GLN A 275 -3.32 5.75 8.49
C GLN A 275 -1.92 6.34 8.65
N ALA A 276 -1.52 7.24 7.75
CA ALA A 276 -0.31 8.03 7.92
C ALA A 276 -0.55 9.19 8.91
N PRO A 277 0.43 9.51 9.77
CA PRO A 277 0.25 10.45 10.89
C PRO A 277 0.39 11.93 10.49
N GLY A 278 0.80 12.24 9.27
CA GLY A 278 1.25 13.58 8.89
C GLY A 278 2.69 13.85 9.33
N LEU A 279 3.33 14.88 8.75
CA LEU A 279 4.67 15.32 9.16
C LEU A 279 4.67 15.90 10.58
N ASP A 280 3.54 16.47 11.00
CA ASP A 280 3.29 17.02 12.34
C ASP A 280 2.75 15.99 13.34
N GLY A 281 2.50 14.75 12.90
CA GLY A 281 1.92 13.70 13.73
C GLY A 281 0.44 13.92 14.09
N GLN A 282 -0.24 14.90 13.48
CA GLN A 282 -1.61 15.29 13.81
C GLN A 282 -2.61 15.03 12.67
N LYS A 283 -2.18 14.41 11.56
CA LYS A 283 -3.05 14.08 10.43
C LYS A 283 -3.55 12.64 10.53
N ALA A 284 -4.69 12.41 9.87
CA ALA A 284 -5.21 11.08 9.61
C ALA A 284 -5.35 10.92 8.10
N ILE A 285 -4.30 10.38 7.46
CA ILE A 285 -4.25 10.20 6.01
C ILE A 285 -4.47 8.73 5.69
N PHE A 286 -5.62 8.41 5.11
CA PHE A 286 -6.00 7.03 4.85
C PHE A 286 -5.64 6.58 3.44
N ILE A 287 -4.92 5.45 3.39
CA ILE A 287 -4.56 4.73 2.17
C ILE A 287 -4.95 3.27 2.39
N GLY A 288 -5.48 2.60 1.38
CA GLY A 288 -5.70 1.17 1.44
C GLY A 288 -5.40 0.45 0.15
N ALA A 289 -5.27 -0.87 0.25
CA ALA A 289 -5.09 -1.79 -0.85
C ALA A 289 -6.07 -2.96 -0.76
N GLU A 290 -6.56 -3.39 -1.92
CA GLU A 290 -7.02 -4.76 -2.10
C GLU A 290 -5.89 -5.60 -2.70
N LEU A 291 -5.60 -6.74 -2.07
CA LEU A 291 -4.74 -7.75 -2.66
C LEU A 291 -5.57 -8.56 -3.66
N TYR A 292 -5.10 -8.65 -4.90
CA TYR A 292 -5.80 -9.36 -5.96
C TYR A 292 -4.93 -10.48 -6.54
N GLU A 293 -5.51 -11.67 -6.72
CA GLU A 293 -4.84 -12.84 -7.25
C GLU A 293 -5.74 -13.61 -8.21
N ASP A 294 -5.28 -13.75 -9.46
CA ASP A 294 -5.86 -14.63 -10.47
C ASP A 294 -4.73 -15.38 -11.17
N SER A 295 -4.52 -16.64 -10.78
CA SER A 295 -3.48 -17.50 -11.32
C SER A 295 -3.69 -17.82 -12.80
N ALA A 296 -4.93 -17.83 -13.30
CA ALA A 296 -5.21 -18.08 -14.71
C ALA A 296 -4.75 -16.92 -15.60
N ARG A 297 -4.67 -15.71 -15.03
CA ARG A 297 -4.16 -14.51 -15.70
C ARG A 297 -2.72 -14.14 -15.32
N ALA A 298 -2.14 -14.83 -14.34
CA ALA A 298 -0.91 -14.41 -13.68
C ALA A 298 -0.97 -12.96 -13.15
N ALA A 299 -2.14 -12.54 -12.68
CA ALA A 299 -2.37 -11.22 -12.11
C ALA A 299 -2.25 -11.29 -10.58
N TYR A 300 -1.29 -10.56 -10.02
CA TYR A 300 -0.94 -10.58 -8.61
C TYR A 300 -0.64 -9.16 -8.16
N ASN A 301 -1.66 -8.46 -7.66
CA ASN A 301 -1.68 -7.01 -7.66
C ASN A 301 -1.96 -6.42 -6.28
N LEU A 302 -1.42 -5.23 -6.04
CA LEU A 302 -1.89 -4.33 -4.99
C LEU A 302 -2.71 -3.22 -5.64
N ASN A 303 -4.01 -3.22 -5.34
CA ASN A 303 -4.98 -2.30 -5.90
C ASN A 303 -5.27 -1.17 -4.91
N TRP A 304 -4.71 0.01 -5.15
CA TRP A 304 -4.68 1.13 -4.22
C TRP A 304 -5.94 1.99 -4.25
N TYR A 305 -6.27 2.54 -3.09
CA TYR A 305 -7.39 3.44 -2.85
C TYR A 305 -7.00 4.53 -1.86
N GLY A 306 -7.54 5.72 -2.06
CA GLY A 306 -7.51 6.83 -1.12
C GLY A 306 -8.92 7.24 -0.71
N PHE A 307 -9.08 7.68 0.53
CA PHE A 307 -10.36 8.15 1.07
C PHE A 307 -10.12 9.11 2.24
N ARG A 308 -11.13 9.91 2.58
CA ARG A 308 -11.00 10.99 3.57
C ARG A 308 -11.12 10.49 5.01
N SER A 309 -11.88 9.42 5.23
CA SER A 309 -12.08 8.84 6.56
C SER A 309 -12.31 7.35 6.46
N HIS A 310 -11.88 6.61 7.49
CA HIS A 310 -12.13 5.19 7.60
C HIS A 310 -13.46 4.92 8.30
N ASN A 311 -14.31 4.11 7.67
CA ASN A 311 -15.47 3.49 8.31
C ASN A 311 -15.24 1.96 8.38
N PRO A 312 -15.18 1.36 9.59
CA PRO A 312 -14.91 -0.07 9.75
C PRO A 312 -16.02 -0.97 9.22
N LEU A 313 -17.26 -0.45 9.07
CA LEU A 313 -18.40 -1.18 8.52
C LEU A 313 -18.46 -1.19 6.99
N ARG A 314 -17.59 -0.45 6.32
CA ARG A 314 -17.54 -0.40 4.85
C ARG A 314 -16.33 -1.16 4.32
N SER A 315 -16.50 -1.81 3.18
CA SER A 315 -15.41 -2.37 2.37
C SER A 315 -14.47 -1.26 1.92
N LEU A 316 -13.32 -1.62 1.36
CA LEU A 316 -12.41 -0.64 0.78
C LEU A 316 -13.06 0.14 -0.38
N ARG A 317 -13.87 -0.54 -1.20
CA ARG A 317 -14.52 0.05 -2.39
C ARG A 317 -15.71 0.93 -2.07
N THR A 318 -16.26 0.80 -0.87
CA THR A 318 -17.47 1.52 -0.45
C THR A 318 -17.18 2.55 0.62
N GLN A 319 -15.90 2.81 0.95
CA GLN A 319 -15.50 3.93 1.79
C GLN A 319 -16.09 5.24 1.27
N VAL A 320 -16.39 6.15 2.20
CA VAL A 320 -16.95 7.45 1.83
C VAL A 320 -15.92 8.24 1.04
N ASN A 321 -16.33 8.72 -0.13
CA ASN A 321 -15.49 9.53 -1.00
C ASN A 321 -14.18 8.83 -1.40
N VAL A 322 -14.29 7.57 -1.81
CA VAL A 322 -13.19 6.74 -2.29
C VAL A 322 -12.69 7.17 -3.69
N SER A 323 -11.38 7.07 -3.92
CA SER A 323 -10.71 7.46 -5.18
C SER A 323 -11.01 6.56 -6.38
N GLY A 324 -11.52 5.35 -6.13
CA GLY A 324 -11.46 4.24 -7.07
C GLY A 324 -10.06 3.61 -7.14
N LEU A 325 -9.99 2.45 -7.80
CA LEU A 325 -8.84 1.55 -7.82
C LEU A 325 -7.67 2.12 -8.65
N ARG A 326 -6.44 2.02 -8.13
CA ARG A 326 -5.19 2.19 -8.89
C ARG A 326 -4.30 0.97 -8.76
N CYS A 327 -4.10 0.25 -9.86
CA CYS A 327 -3.42 -1.03 -9.86
C CYS A 327 -1.89 -0.86 -9.90
N LEU A 328 -1.19 -1.47 -8.96
CA LEU A 328 0.24 -1.75 -9.05
C LEU A 328 0.41 -3.24 -9.37
N PRO A 329 0.70 -3.61 -10.62
CA PRO A 329 0.81 -5.00 -11.01
C PRO A 329 2.17 -5.58 -10.59
N LEU A 330 2.15 -6.64 -9.79
CA LEU A 330 3.34 -7.33 -9.26
C LEU A 330 3.37 -8.78 -9.79
N ARG A 331 4.04 -9.68 -9.07
CA ARG A 331 4.13 -11.11 -9.44
C ARG A 331 3.99 -12.02 -8.23
N TYR A 332 3.57 -13.24 -8.51
CA TYR A 332 3.82 -14.40 -7.67
C TYR A 332 5.22 -14.96 -7.96
N GLY A 333 6.23 -14.29 -7.41
CA GLY A 333 7.64 -14.59 -7.61
C GLY A 333 8.50 -13.40 -7.19
N PRO A 334 9.83 -13.58 -7.07
CA PRO A 334 10.67 -12.60 -6.42
C PRO A 334 10.85 -11.32 -7.25
N PHE A 335 10.89 -10.17 -6.58
CA PHE A 335 11.19 -8.87 -7.18
C PHE A 335 11.88 -7.93 -6.20
N ALA A 336 12.74 -7.05 -6.71
CA ALA A 336 13.36 -5.99 -5.93
C ALA A 336 12.42 -4.78 -5.79
N TYR A 337 12.51 -4.06 -4.68
CA TYR A 337 11.71 -2.86 -4.45
C TYR A 337 12.49 -1.75 -3.74
N TRP A 338 11.97 -0.53 -3.89
CA TRP A 338 12.39 0.68 -3.21
C TRP A 338 11.17 1.40 -2.65
N LEU A 339 11.25 1.81 -1.38
CA LEU A 339 10.27 2.60 -0.68
C LEU A 339 10.89 3.91 -0.25
N ALA A 340 10.17 4.99 -0.47
CA ALA A 340 10.50 6.31 0.07
C ALA A 340 9.32 6.83 0.88
N ILE A 341 9.54 7.00 2.18
CA ILE A 341 8.48 7.12 3.19
C ILE A 341 8.71 8.38 4.04
N ASN A 342 7.61 9.07 4.35
CA ASN A 342 7.54 10.04 5.43
C ASN A 342 6.17 9.95 6.13
N GLY A 343 5.87 10.89 7.03
CA GLY A 343 4.59 10.92 7.74
C GLY A 343 3.36 11.15 6.86
N GLN A 344 3.50 11.55 5.59
CA GLN A 344 2.38 11.93 4.71
C GLN A 344 2.22 11.08 3.46
N ARG A 345 3.26 10.37 3.02
CA ARG A 345 3.24 9.56 1.82
C ARG A 345 4.21 8.39 1.84
N VAL A 346 3.94 7.43 0.97
CA VAL A 346 4.87 6.40 0.52
C VAL A 346 4.93 6.40 -1.00
N LEU A 347 6.15 6.37 -1.53
CA LEU A 347 6.40 6.04 -2.92
C LEU A 347 6.97 4.63 -2.99
N ILE A 348 6.47 3.85 -3.94
CA ILE A 348 6.87 2.47 -4.21
C ILE A 348 7.45 2.41 -5.61
N VAL A 349 8.60 1.75 -5.76
CA VAL A 349 9.09 1.24 -7.05
C VAL A 349 9.35 -0.25 -6.88
N ALA A 350 8.88 -1.07 -7.81
CA ALA A 350 9.19 -2.50 -7.87
C ALA A 350 9.73 -2.87 -9.26
N ARG A 351 10.84 -3.62 -9.28
CA ARG A 351 11.44 -4.16 -10.51
C ARG A 351 10.99 -5.59 -10.70
N VAL A 352 10.04 -5.77 -11.60
CA VAL A 352 9.42 -7.06 -11.94
C VAL A 352 10.02 -7.54 -13.27
N GLY A 353 11.00 -8.43 -13.20
CA GLY A 353 11.81 -8.80 -14.37
C GLY A 353 12.57 -7.58 -14.89
N THR A 354 12.27 -7.14 -16.12
CA THR A 354 12.86 -5.93 -16.73
C THR A 354 11.93 -4.70 -16.66
N VAL A 355 10.75 -4.84 -16.06
CA VAL A 355 9.74 -3.78 -15.98
C VAL A 355 9.79 -3.13 -14.60
N TYR A 356 9.74 -1.79 -14.56
CA TYR A 356 9.63 -1.03 -13.33
C TYR A 356 8.21 -0.51 -13.20
N VAL A 357 7.54 -0.88 -12.12
CA VAL A 357 6.21 -0.38 -11.77
C VAL A 357 6.33 0.51 -10.54
N SER A 358 5.56 1.59 -10.48
CA SER A 358 5.65 2.51 -9.34
C SER A 358 4.30 3.08 -8.93
N ALA A 359 4.20 3.39 -7.65
CA ALA A 359 3.03 4.01 -7.05
C ALA A 359 3.42 5.19 -6.16
N TYR A 360 2.59 6.23 -6.16
CA TYR A 360 2.65 7.36 -5.23
C TYR A 360 1.36 7.37 -4.42
N LEU A 361 1.48 7.26 -3.10
CA LEU A 361 0.35 7.13 -2.19
C LEU A 361 0.52 8.11 -1.03
N GLY A 362 -0.26 9.20 -1.02
CA GLY A 362 -0.22 10.17 0.06
C GLY A 362 -0.34 11.62 -0.41
N TYR A 363 -0.04 12.55 0.49
CA TYR A 363 -0.14 13.97 0.14
C TYR A 363 0.91 14.39 -0.85
N ILE A 364 0.52 15.31 -1.74
CA ILE A 364 1.44 16.10 -2.57
C ILE A 364 1.84 17.37 -1.82
N ASN A 365 2.88 18.05 -2.28
CA ASN A 365 3.22 19.40 -1.84
C ASN A 365 2.28 20.39 -2.53
N ALA A 366 1.10 20.59 -1.95
CA ALA A 366 0.11 21.52 -2.48
C ALA A 366 0.61 22.96 -2.45
N TYR A 367 0.29 23.73 -3.49
CA TYR A 367 0.60 25.17 -3.52
C TYR A 367 -0.44 25.99 -2.76
N GLU A 368 -1.63 25.44 -2.57
CA GLU A 368 -2.66 26.04 -1.75
C GLU A 368 -2.33 25.88 -0.26
N PRO A 369 -2.68 26.87 0.57
CA PRO A 369 -2.58 26.71 2.01
C PRO A 369 -3.52 25.59 2.50
N PRO A 370 -3.19 24.92 3.63
CA PRO A 370 -4.04 23.87 4.20
C PRO A 370 -5.48 24.31 4.55
N SER A 371 -5.73 25.62 4.70
CA SER A 371 -7.07 26.17 4.92
C SER A 371 -7.98 26.12 3.69
N LEU A 372 -7.41 25.99 2.49
CA LEU A 372 -8.14 25.83 1.23
C LEU A 372 -8.08 24.39 0.74
N HIS A 373 -6.91 23.76 0.84
CA HIS A 373 -6.71 22.38 0.42
C HIS A 373 -6.32 21.49 1.61
N GLU A 374 -7.33 21.13 2.40
CA GLU A 374 -7.12 20.37 3.63
C GLU A 374 -6.57 18.95 3.43
N TYR A 375 -6.81 18.36 2.24
CA TYR A 375 -6.55 16.94 1.99
C TYR A 375 -5.99 16.71 0.56
N PRO A 376 -4.75 17.15 0.27
CA PRO A 376 -4.12 17.07 -1.05
C PRO A 376 -3.61 15.67 -1.37
N LEU A 377 -4.48 14.67 -1.25
CA LEU A 377 -4.15 13.26 -1.45
C LEU A 377 -4.06 12.92 -2.94
N ALA A 378 -2.93 12.35 -3.35
CA ALA A 378 -2.75 11.70 -4.65
C ALA A 378 -2.65 10.18 -4.47
N ILE A 379 -3.32 9.45 -5.37
CA ILE A 379 -3.21 8.00 -5.51
C ILE A 379 -2.88 7.73 -6.97
N GLY A 380 -1.63 7.33 -7.21
CA GLY A 380 -1.13 6.97 -8.53
C GLY A 380 -0.46 5.61 -8.51
N ALA A 381 -0.71 4.81 -9.54
CA ALA A 381 -0.03 3.54 -9.78
C ALA A 381 0.13 3.35 -11.30
N CYS A 382 -0.01 2.13 -11.81
CA CYS A 382 0.24 1.82 -13.22
C CYS A 382 -1.02 1.67 -14.09
N GLY A 383 -2.22 1.81 -13.51
CA GLY A 383 -3.49 1.72 -14.23
C GLY A 383 -4.69 1.64 -13.27
N SER A 384 -5.88 1.32 -13.78
CA SER A 384 -7.11 1.20 -12.98
C SER A 384 -7.87 -0.12 -13.15
N THR A 385 -7.19 -1.14 -13.67
CA THR A 385 -7.78 -2.47 -13.91
C THR A 385 -7.22 -3.45 -12.92
N GLU A 386 -8.09 -4.12 -12.15
CA GLU A 386 -7.68 -5.06 -11.10
C GLU A 386 -6.91 -6.27 -11.63
N THR A 387 -7.11 -6.63 -12.91
CA THR A 387 -6.48 -7.76 -13.59
C THR A 387 -5.26 -7.38 -14.43
N LEU A 388 -4.78 -6.14 -14.33
CA LEU A 388 -3.59 -5.67 -15.05
C LEU A 388 -2.38 -6.55 -14.67
N THR A 389 -1.54 -6.88 -15.64
CA THR A 389 -0.32 -7.65 -15.42
C THR A 389 0.92 -6.83 -15.77
N PRO A 390 2.10 -7.18 -15.24
CA PRO A 390 3.36 -6.50 -15.58
C PRO A 390 3.78 -6.65 -17.04
N ASP A 391 3.17 -7.57 -17.80
CA ASP A 391 3.43 -7.80 -19.23
C ASP A 391 2.52 -6.99 -20.15
N ALA A 392 1.67 -6.13 -19.60
CA ALA A 392 0.75 -5.33 -20.40
C ALA A 392 1.49 -4.47 -21.42
N THR A 393 1.01 -4.46 -22.66
CA THR A 393 1.59 -3.70 -23.77
C THR A 393 0.70 -2.53 -24.19
N ASP A 394 -0.21 -2.11 -23.33
CA ASP A 394 -1.14 -1.01 -23.58
C ASP A 394 -0.56 0.31 -23.09
N ALA A 395 -0.79 1.40 -23.82
CA ALA A 395 -0.22 2.71 -23.49
C ALA A 395 -0.76 3.34 -22.19
N ASN A 396 -1.86 2.82 -21.63
CA ASN A 396 -2.35 3.20 -20.31
C ASN A 396 -1.56 2.55 -19.16
N PHE A 397 -0.76 1.51 -19.43
CA PHE A 397 0.11 0.89 -18.45
C PHE A 397 1.34 1.77 -18.16
N ARG A 398 1.15 2.78 -17.30
CA ARG A 398 2.19 3.77 -17.00
C ARG A 398 2.12 4.24 -15.57
N SER A 399 3.27 4.55 -15.01
CA SER A 399 3.43 5.06 -13.66
C SER A 399 2.89 6.47 -13.45
N PHE A 400 2.68 6.82 -12.19
CA PHE A 400 2.06 8.08 -11.74
C PHE A 400 2.70 9.37 -12.27
N PHE A 401 4.00 9.37 -12.61
CA PHE A 401 4.71 10.57 -13.06
C PHE A 401 4.47 10.90 -14.54
N ASP A 402 4.03 9.92 -15.33
CA ASP A 402 3.59 10.10 -16.70
C ASP A 402 2.37 9.20 -16.96
N PRO A 403 1.23 9.51 -16.33
CA PRO A 403 0.15 8.55 -16.17
C PRO A 403 -0.57 8.31 -17.50
N GLY A 404 -0.90 7.05 -17.73
CA GLY A 404 -1.95 6.65 -18.65
C GLY A 404 -3.33 7.10 -18.16
N ARG A 405 -4.37 6.97 -18.98
CA ARG A 405 -5.74 7.25 -18.49
C ARG A 405 -6.03 6.39 -17.27
N TYR A 406 -6.56 7.05 -16.25
CA TYR A 406 -6.97 6.43 -14.98
C TYR A 406 -5.81 5.87 -14.13
N GLY A 407 -4.53 6.07 -14.48
CA GLY A 407 -3.39 5.64 -13.66
C GLY A 407 -3.14 6.51 -12.43
N LEU A 408 -3.67 7.74 -12.41
CA LEU A 408 -3.51 8.72 -11.33
C LEU A 408 -4.83 9.44 -11.05
N VAL A 409 -5.13 9.63 -9.76
CA VAL A 409 -6.17 10.56 -9.27
C VAL A 409 -5.64 11.41 -8.15
N VAL A 410 -6.12 12.65 -8.10
CA VAL A 410 -5.79 13.60 -7.04
C VAL A 410 -7.06 14.20 -6.48
N LYS A 411 -7.07 14.41 -5.17
CA LYS A 411 -8.14 15.06 -4.45
C LYS A 411 -7.96 16.57 -4.50
N TYR A 412 -8.93 17.28 -5.05
CA TYR A 412 -8.87 18.73 -5.21
C TYR A 412 -9.49 19.46 -4.01
N PRO A 413 -9.27 20.79 -3.87
CA PRO A 413 -9.82 21.60 -2.78
C PRO A 413 -11.35 21.51 -2.62
N ASP A 414 -12.07 21.30 -3.73
CA ASP A 414 -13.51 21.10 -3.75
C ASP A 414 -13.98 19.70 -3.32
N ASN A 415 -13.08 18.88 -2.76
CA ASN A 415 -13.32 17.51 -2.33
C ASN A 415 -13.78 16.57 -3.46
N VAL A 416 -13.42 16.85 -4.71
CA VAL A 416 -13.67 15.97 -5.86
C VAL A 416 -12.37 15.26 -6.28
N TRP A 417 -12.47 13.96 -6.57
CA TRP A 417 -11.38 13.21 -7.18
C TRP A 417 -11.32 13.51 -8.68
N ARG A 418 -10.15 13.93 -9.17
CA ARG A 418 -9.94 14.16 -10.60
C ARG A 418 -8.82 13.28 -11.12
N ILE A 419 -9.03 12.75 -12.32
CA ILE A 419 -8.04 11.93 -13.02
C ILE A 419 -6.99 12.84 -13.62
N HIS A 420 -5.74 12.41 -13.57
CA HIS A 420 -4.63 12.99 -14.31
C HIS A 420 -4.13 11.96 -15.31
N ALA A 421 -3.94 12.37 -16.56
CA ALA A 421 -3.49 11.50 -17.64
C ALA A 421 -2.70 12.30 -18.66
N ASN A 422 -1.51 11.85 -19.01
CA ASN A 422 -0.69 12.45 -20.06
C ASN A 422 -0.77 11.66 -21.36
N ARG A 423 -1.02 10.36 -21.26
CA ARG A 423 -1.05 9.43 -22.39
C ARG A 423 -2.32 8.59 -22.36
N TYR A 424 -2.71 8.09 -23.52
CA TYR A 424 -3.76 7.08 -23.62
C TYR A 424 -3.47 6.11 -24.76
N ALA A 425 -4.09 4.94 -24.68
CA ALA A 425 -4.06 3.94 -25.74
C ALA A 425 -5.24 4.09 -26.70
N SER A 426 -4.98 3.95 -27.99
CA SER A 426 -6.01 3.74 -29.02
C SER A 426 -5.52 2.68 -30.00
N GLY A 427 -6.11 1.48 -29.93
CA GLY A 427 -5.58 0.29 -30.58
C GLY A 427 -4.18 -0.06 -30.04
N ALA A 428 -3.26 -0.38 -30.94
CA ALA A 428 -1.86 -0.67 -30.60
C ALA A 428 -0.97 0.59 -30.47
N ASN A 429 -1.56 1.79 -30.62
CA ASN A 429 -0.83 3.04 -30.67
C ASN A 429 -0.99 3.84 -29.38
N GLU A 430 0.01 4.69 -29.13
CA GLU A 430 0.07 5.61 -28.00
C GLU A 430 -0.08 7.04 -28.50
N TYR A 431 -0.86 7.84 -27.76
CA TYR A 431 -1.07 9.25 -28.08
C TYR A 431 -0.99 10.10 -26.80
N GLY A 432 -0.65 11.38 -26.98
CA GLY A 432 -0.84 12.38 -25.94
C GLY A 432 -2.33 12.57 -25.62
N ASP A 433 -2.68 12.58 -24.34
CA ASP A 433 -4.06 12.77 -23.90
C ASP A 433 -4.41 14.26 -23.86
N SER A 434 -5.43 14.66 -24.63
CA SER A 434 -5.97 16.03 -24.64
C SER A 434 -7.35 16.16 -23.98
N GLU A 435 -7.99 15.05 -23.62
CA GLU A 435 -9.36 15.02 -23.08
C GLU A 435 -9.40 15.16 -21.56
N THR A 436 -8.42 14.58 -20.85
CA THR A 436 -8.37 14.64 -19.38
C THR A 436 -7.81 16.00 -18.98
N PRO A 437 -8.52 16.80 -18.15
CA PRO A 437 -8.00 18.10 -17.77
C PRO A 437 -6.73 18.04 -16.91
N GLY A 438 -6.64 17.04 -16.03
CA GLY A 438 -5.50 16.83 -15.14
C GLY A 438 -4.27 16.31 -15.89
N LYS A 439 -3.11 16.94 -15.63
CA LYS A 439 -1.81 16.66 -16.25
C LYS A 439 -0.70 16.60 -15.20
N VAL A 440 0.40 15.93 -15.57
CA VAL A 440 1.65 15.93 -14.80
C VAL A 440 2.74 16.54 -15.67
N TYR A 441 3.19 17.75 -15.35
CA TYR A 441 4.35 18.39 -15.99
C TYR A 441 5.65 17.85 -15.38
N PRO A 442 6.77 17.76 -16.13
CA PRO A 442 6.91 18.04 -17.57
C PRO A 442 6.44 16.89 -18.46
N SER A 443 6.01 15.78 -17.87
CA SER A 443 5.60 14.56 -18.58
C SER A 443 4.47 14.82 -19.60
N ALA A 444 3.59 15.78 -19.34
CA ALA A 444 2.48 16.18 -20.19
C ALA A 444 2.87 17.03 -21.39
N MET A 445 4.08 17.61 -21.42
CA MET A 445 4.51 18.49 -22.52
C MET A 445 4.72 17.75 -23.85
N SER A 446 4.78 16.42 -23.82
CA SER A 446 5.11 15.62 -24.99
C SER A 446 3.89 14.89 -25.52
N THR A 447 3.18 15.52 -26.46
CA THR A 447 2.12 14.85 -27.23
C THR A 447 2.71 13.93 -28.30
N SER A 448 3.87 14.30 -28.88
CA SER A 448 4.50 13.64 -30.02
C SER A 448 5.94 13.13 -29.79
N GLY A 449 6.42 13.08 -28.54
CA GLY A 449 7.77 12.56 -28.21
C GLY A 449 8.88 13.62 -28.16
N ASP A 450 8.55 14.91 -28.30
CA ASP A 450 9.51 16.03 -28.33
C ASP A 450 10.43 16.13 -27.11
N ARG A 451 10.04 15.53 -25.98
CA ARG A 451 10.85 15.50 -24.75
C ARG A 451 12.03 14.53 -24.84
N ALA A 452 12.00 13.56 -25.75
CA ALA A 452 13.10 12.60 -25.93
C ALA A 452 14.42 13.26 -26.40
N TYR A 453 14.35 14.52 -26.82
CA TYR A 453 15.49 15.34 -27.19
C TYR A 453 16.10 16.14 -26.02
N LEU A 454 15.48 16.14 -24.83
CA LEU A 454 16.13 16.71 -23.64
C LEU A 454 17.38 15.89 -23.29
N ARG A 455 18.49 16.60 -23.09
CA ARG A 455 19.84 16.06 -22.86
C ARG A 455 20.30 16.39 -21.44
N GLU A 456 21.54 15.99 -21.14
CA GLU A 456 22.25 16.41 -19.94
C GLU A 456 22.31 17.95 -19.80
N ASN A 457 22.46 18.40 -18.57
CA ASN A 457 22.81 19.77 -18.22
C ASN A 457 24.18 20.12 -18.82
N LEU A 458 24.51 21.43 -18.86
CA LEU A 458 25.79 21.90 -19.41
C LEU A 458 27.03 21.37 -18.67
N ASP A 459 26.85 20.89 -17.44
CA ASP A 459 27.89 20.26 -16.62
C ASP A 459 27.96 18.72 -16.79
N GLY A 460 27.13 18.14 -17.66
CA GLY A 460 27.07 16.70 -17.92
C GLY A 460 26.15 15.90 -16.98
N SER A 461 25.53 16.54 -15.98
CA SER A 461 24.58 15.87 -15.08
C SER A 461 23.20 15.67 -15.74
N SER A 462 22.46 14.63 -15.35
CA SER A 462 21.08 14.46 -15.81
C SER A 462 20.16 15.49 -15.13
N PRO A 463 19.31 16.23 -15.87
CA PRO A 463 18.38 17.18 -15.26
C PRO A 463 17.36 16.47 -14.39
N VAL A 464 17.03 17.08 -13.25
CA VAL A 464 15.89 16.73 -12.40
C VAL A 464 14.96 17.93 -12.36
N LEU A 465 13.80 17.79 -12.98
CA LEU A 465 12.74 18.82 -13.02
C LEU A 465 11.62 18.44 -12.05
N PRO A 466 10.95 19.39 -11.38
CA PRO A 466 9.83 19.06 -10.50
C PRO A 466 8.68 18.41 -11.28
N LEU A 467 8.02 17.41 -10.66
CA LEU A 467 6.81 16.81 -11.21
C LEU A 467 5.57 17.56 -10.69
N ILE A 468 5.08 18.49 -11.50
CA ILE A 468 4.00 19.42 -11.14
C ILE A 468 2.65 18.86 -11.61
N LEU A 469 1.69 18.80 -10.69
CA LEU A 469 0.31 18.48 -10.95
C LEU A 469 -0.45 19.73 -11.33
N GLY A 470 -1.13 19.69 -12.48
CA GLY A 470 -1.99 20.78 -12.92
C GLY A 470 -3.27 20.28 -13.57
N SER A 471 -4.22 21.18 -13.78
CA SER A 471 -5.42 20.95 -14.55
C SER A 471 -5.70 22.12 -15.48
N SER A 472 -6.28 21.83 -16.65
CA SER A 472 -6.82 22.83 -17.56
C SER A 472 -8.27 23.23 -17.24
N ASN A 473 -8.97 22.43 -16.42
CA ASN A 473 -10.35 22.68 -16.00
C ASN A 473 -10.65 22.07 -14.60
N PRO A 474 -10.73 22.89 -13.53
CA PRO A 474 -10.37 24.30 -13.52
C PRO A 474 -8.88 24.50 -13.84
N ARG A 475 -8.51 25.65 -14.44
CA ARG A 475 -7.11 26.00 -14.67
C ARG A 475 -6.42 26.21 -13.32
N HIS A 476 -5.54 25.30 -12.96
CA HIS A 476 -5.01 25.26 -11.60
C HIS A 476 -3.71 24.45 -11.56
N SER A 477 -2.64 25.03 -11.02
CA SER A 477 -1.43 24.28 -10.66
C SER A 477 -1.59 23.89 -9.20
N LEU A 478 -1.73 22.60 -8.95
CA LEU A 478 -2.14 22.07 -7.65
C LEU A 478 -0.95 21.87 -6.70
N GLY A 479 0.23 21.57 -7.23
CA GLY A 479 1.39 21.28 -6.41
C GLY A 479 2.33 20.27 -7.05
N GLU A 480 3.23 19.71 -6.25
CA GLU A 480 4.29 18.81 -6.71
C GLU A 480 4.26 17.48 -5.98
N PHE A 481 4.67 16.40 -6.66
CA PHE A 481 4.95 15.16 -5.95
C PHE A 481 6.14 15.33 -5.01
N ASP A 482 5.98 14.94 -3.74
CA ASP A 482 7.06 15.01 -2.76
C ASP A 482 8.16 13.98 -3.08
N GLY A 483 9.40 14.46 -3.16
CA GLY A 483 10.59 13.63 -3.39
C GLY A 483 10.65 12.97 -4.77
N CYS A 484 9.93 13.51 -5.76
CA CYS A 484 9.91 12.99 -7.13
C CYS A 484 10.23 14.10 -8.13
N GLY A 485 11.16 13.83 -9.05
CA GLY A 485 11.43 14.69 -10.19
C GLY A 485 11.32 13.93 -11.49
N TRP A 486 11.12 14.63 -12.61
CA TRP A 486 11.30 14.08 -13.94
C TRP A 486 12.78 14.12 -14.31
N THR A 487 13.27 13.10 -15.01
CA THR A 487 14.63 13.11 -15.58
C THR A 487 14.64 12.48 -16.97
N THR A 488 15.72 12.69 -17.71
CA THR A 488 15.92 12.08 -19.03
C THR A 488 16.59 10.72 -18.92
N GLY A 489 16.11 9.74 -19.68
CA GLY A 489 16.78 8.46 -19.92
C GLY A 489 17.93 8.54 -20.94
N PHE A 490 18.25 9.72 -21.46
CA PHE A 490 19.43 9.91 -22.30
C PHE A 490 20.68 9.77 -21.42
N SER A 491 21.51 8.76 -21.69
CA SER A 491 22.69 8.42 -20.88
C SER A 491 22.38 8.11 -19.41
N THR A 492 21.12 7.87 -19.06
CA THR A 492 20.66 7.53 -17.71
C THR A 492 19.91 6.20 -17.78
N ALA A 493 20.34 5.21 -16.99
CA ALA A 493 19.62 3.95 -16.84
C ALA A 493 18.76 3.97 -15.58
N SER A 494 17.82 3.04 -15.47
CA SER A 494 17.15 2.78 -14.19
C SER A 494 18.17 2.36 -13.14
N GLU A 495 17.95 2.78 -11.89
CA GLU A 495 18.85 2.63 -10.73
C GLU A 495 20.14 3.48 -10.80
N SER A 496 20.35 4.29 -11.84
CA SER A 496 21.45 5.27 -11.88
C SER A 496 21.27 6.35 -10.82
N ARG A 497 22.36 6.68 -10.11
CA ARG A 497 22.43 7.83 -9.20
C ARG A 497 22.55 9.13 -9.99
N ILE A 498 21.83 10.16 -9.55
CA ILE A 498 21.95 11.54 -10.03
C ILE A 498 22.23 12.43 -8.83
N ASP A 499 23.31 13.20 -8.86
CA ASP A 499 23.62 14.20 -7.84
C ASP A 499 23.29 15.59 -8.41
N GLN A 500 22.30 16.28 -7.82
CA GLN A 500 21.88 17.62 -8.27
C GLN A 500 21.46 18.48 -7.07
N ASP A 501 21.91 19.73 -7.04
CA ASP A 501 21.55 20.74 -6.04
C ASP A 501 21.75 20.25 -4.58
N GLY A 502 22.84 19.52 -4.35
CA GLY A 502 23.18 18.95 -3.04
C GLY A 502 22.27 17.81 -2.57
N SER A 503 21.43 17.27 -3.45
CA SER A 503 20.59 16.09 -3.20
C SER A 503 21.01 14.94 -4.11
N ALA A 504 20.97 13.72 -3.57
CA ALA A 504 21.12 12.49 -4.31
C ALA A 504 19.75 11.96 -4.75
N TRP A 505 19.67 11.51 -5.98
CA TRP A 505 18.48 10.95 -6.59
C TRP A 505 18.82 9.62 -7.27
N MET A 506 17.79 8.84 -7.55
CA MET A 506 17.90 7.59 -8.30
C MET A 506 16.87 7.57 -9.42
N ALA A 507 17.32 7.32 -10.65
CA ALA A 507 16.48 7.28 -11.82
C ALA A 507 15.71 5.96 -11.95
N PHE A 508 14.49 6.02 -12.47
CA PHE A 508 13.68 4.87 -12.80
C PHE A 508 12.88 5.13 -14.08
N GLN A 509 12.85 4.15 -14.96
CA GLN A 509 12.01 4.17 -16.16
C GLN A 509 10.51 4.05 -15.82
N ASN A 510 9.67 4.40 -16.79
CA ASN A 510 8.25 4.11 -16.79
C ASN A 510 8.01 2.60 -17.02
N ALA A 511 6.78 2.14 -16.79
CA ALA A 511 6.39 0.75 -16.95
C ALA A 511 6.43 0.32 -18.44
N PHE A 512 5.54 0.87 -19.26
CA PHE A 512 5.40 0.46 -20.68
C PHE A 512 6.49 1.00 -21.63
N ARG A 513 7.18 2.10 -21.29
CA ARG A 513 8.16 2.76 -22.19
C ARG A 513 9.47 3.08 -21.49
N ILE A 514 10.54 3.02 -22.27
CA ILE A 514 11.93 3.27 -21.83
C ILE A 514 12.68 4.28 -22.72
N SER A 515 11.98 5.00 -23.60
CA SER A 515 12.62 6.10 -24.35
C SER A 515 13.05 7.23 -23.41
N PRO A 516 13.99 8.11 -23.82
CA PRO A 516 14.57 9.12 -22.92
C PRO A 516 13.57 10.02 -22.18
N ASP A 517 12.36 10.19 -22.69
CA ASP A 517 11.31 10.98 -22.05
C ASP A 517 10.56 10.27 -20.91
N ASN A 518 10.77 8.97 -20.71
CA ASN A 518 9.98 8.11 -19.82
C ASN A 518 10.71 7.74 -18.53
N TYR A 519 11.40 8.69 -17.90
CA TYR A 519 12.10 8.47 -16.64
C TYR A 519 11.68 9.48 -15.57
N PHE A 520 11.73 9.05 -14.31
CA PHE A 520 11.63 9.92 -13.15
C PHE A 520 12.78 9.63 -12.19
N ALA A 521 13.10 10.59 -11.34
CA ALA A 521 14.10 10.52 -10.31
C ALA A 521 13.42 10.51 -8.94
N LEU A 522 13.79 9.54 -8.11
CA LEU A 522 13.40 9.43 -6.71
C LEU A 522 14.48 10.05 -5.83
N LYS A 523 14.12 11.03 -5.00
CA LYS A 523 15.07 11.64 -4.06
C LYS A 523 15.46 10.65 -2.97
N LEU A 524 16.76 10.58 -2.65
CA LEU A 524 17.31 9.65 -1.67
C LEU A 524 17.51 10.29 -0.29
N ASP A 525 17.99 11.53 -0.22
CA ASP A 525 18.29 12.23 1.03
C ASP A 525 17.49 13.53 1.18
#